data_AF-A0A2W6NF33-F1
#
_entry.id   AF-A0A2W6NF33-F1
#
_cell.length_a   1.000
_cell.length_b   1.000
_cell.length_c   1.000
_cell.angle_alpha   90.00
_cell.angle_beta   90.00
_cell.angle_gamma   90.00
#
_symmetry.space_group_name_H-M   'P 1'
#
loop_
_entity.id
_entity.type
_entity.pdbx_description
1 polymer ?
#
loop_
_entity_poly.entity_id
_entity_poly.type
_entity_poly.pdbx_seq_one_letter_code
_entity_poly.pdbx_strand_id
1 'polypeptide(L)' 'MQKGYILVFSSADAFYGEEILKEIPHTLIKLMPTPRELSSDCGICIYFECQNQDILTQKLDEKNLEYEIKLQSF' A
#
# COMPACT_ATOMS: atom_id res chain seq x y z
N MET A 1 6.97 4.04 -14.17
CA MET A 1 6.37 4.27 -12.84
C MET A 1 5.57 3.04 -12.49
N GLN A 2 5.85 2.45 -11.35
CA GLN A 2 5.18 1.27 -10.82
C GLN A 2 3.97 1.73 -10.01
N LYS A 3 2.86 1.00 -10.13
CA LYS A 3 1.66 1.29 -9.36
C LYS A 3 0.95 0.02 -8.99
N GLY A 4 0.15 0.10 -7.94
CA GLY A 4 -0.53 -1.05 -7.39
C GLY A 4 -1.19 -0.75 -6.06
N TYR A 5 -1.44 -1.82 -5.34
CA TYR A 5 -2.14 -1.80 -4.07
C TYR A 5 -1.32 -2.54 -3.03
N ILE A 6 -1.23 -1.98 -1.84
CA ILE A 6 -0.74 -2.64 -0.63
C ILE A 6 -1.99 -3.04 0.15
N LEU A 7 -2.23 -4.34 0.22
CA LEU A 7 -3.27 -4.93 1.04
C LEU A 7 -2.73 -5.06 2.46
N VAL A 8 -3.54 -4.67 3.43
CA VAL A 8 -3.25 -4.77 4.85
C VAL A 8 -4.43 -5.44 5.54
N PHE A 9 -4.19 -6.07 6.68
CA PHE A 9 -5.17 -6.93 7.33
C PHE A 9 -6.03 -6.20 8.38
N SER A 10 -5.82 -4.91 8.57
CA SER A 10 -6.67 -4.06 9.41
C SER A 10 -6.75 -2.62 8.90
N SER A 11 -7.83 -1.93 9.24
CA SER A 11 -7.97 -0.49 8.93
C SER A 11 -6.91 0.35 9.65
N ALA A 12 -6.49 -0.05 10.86
CA ALA A 12 -5.45 0.65 11.61
C ALA A 12 -4.11 0.60 10.87
N ASP A 13 -3.76 -0.56 10.33
CA ASP A 13 -2.56 -0.75 9.51
C ASP A 13 -2.63 0.05 8.21
N ALA A 14 -3.83 0.21 7.64
CA ALA A 14 -4.02 1.03 6.44
C ALA A 14 -3.70 2.50 6.73
N PHE A 15 -4.28 3.07 7.79
CA PHE A 15 -3.99 4.45 8.19
C PHE A 15 -2.52 4.64 8.55
N TYR A 16 -1.95 3.72 9.34
CA TYR A 16 -0.56 3.82 9.76
C TYR A 16 0.40 3.71 8.58
N GLY A 17 0.19 2.73 7.68
CA GLY A 17 0.97 2.58 6.46
C GLY A 17 0.86 3.79 5.54
N GLU A 18 -0.34 4.40 5.42
CA GLU A 18 -0.51 5.61 4.64
C GLU A 18 0.34 6.77 5.19
N GLU A 19 0.34 6.99 6.51
CA GLU A 19 1.14 8.04 7.15
C GLU A 19 2.65 7.85 6.90
N ILE A 20 3.14 6.61 7.06
CA ILE A 20 4.57 6.29 6.84
C ILE A 20 4.97 6.51 5.37
N LEU A 21 4.13 6.04 4.44
CA LEU A 21 4.47 6.05 3.02
C LEU A 21 4.35 7.45 2.40
N LYS A 22 3.46 8.30 2.92
CA LYS A 22 3.31 9.69 2.48
C LYS A 22 4.56 10.55 2.69
N GLU A 23 5.44 10.16 3.60
CA GLU A 23 6.73 10.83 3.82
C GLU A 23 7.74 10.59 2.69
N ILE A 24 7.48 9.62 1.80
CA ILE A 24 8.41 9.25 0.74
C ILE A 24 8.25 10.20 -0.46
N PRO A 25 9.32 10.92 -0.87
CA PRO A 25 9.25 11.86 -1.99
C PRO A 25 8.99 11.13 -3.31
N HIS A 26 8.31 11.81 -4.23
CA HIS A 26 7.97 11.29 -5.56
C HIS A 26 7.13 10.00 -5.55
N THR A 27 6.31 9.84 -4.51
CA THR A 27 5.29 8.80 -4.43
C THR A 27 3.90 9.41 -4.33
N LEU A 28 2.90 8.73 -4.90
CA LEU A 28 1.49 9.04 -4.70
C LEU A 28 0.90 7.95 -3.84
N ILE A 29 0.42 8.29 -2.64
CA ILE A 29 -0.16 7.34 -1.69
C ILE A 29 -1.60 7.75 -1.40
N LYS A 30 -2.55 6.81 -1.50
CA LYS A 30 -3.97 7.04 -1.25
C LYS A 30 -4.62 5.85 -0.57
N LEU A 31 -5.44 6.08 0.44
CA LEU A 31 -6.36 5.06 0.97
C LEU A 31 -7.58 4.88 0.06
N MET A 32 -7.92 3.63 -0.21
CA MET A 32 -9.06 3.26 -1.04
C MET A 32 -9.74 2.00 -0.48
N PRO A 33 -11.06 1.83 -0.64
CA PRO A 33 -11.69 0.55 -0.36
C PRO A 33 -11.04 -0.53 -1.22
N THR A 34 -10.78 -1.70 -0.64
CA THR A 34 -10.11 -2.79 -1.35
C THR A 34 -10.95 -3.24 -2.53
N PRO A 35 -10.42 -3.22 -3.76
CA PRO A 35 -11.11 -3.75 -4.92
C PRO A 35 -11.51 -5.22 -4.69
N ARG A 36 -12.76 -5.58 -4.99
CA ARG A 36 -13.28 -6.95 -4.82
C ARG A 36 -12.48 -8.00 -5.59
N GLU A 37 -11.78 -7.59 -6.64
CA GLU A 37 -10.91 -8.47 -7.44
C GLU A 37 -9.62 -8.85 -6.70
N LEU A 38 -9.20 -8.06 -5.70
CA LEU A 38 -7.98 -8.28 -4.92
C LEU A 38 -8.23 -8.98 -3.60
N SER A 39 -9.38 -8.73 -2.96
CA SER A 39 -9.79 -9.39 -1.73
C SER A 39 -11.30 -9.58 -1.67
N SER A 40 -11.74 -10.71 -1.12
CA SER A 40 -13.15 -10.95 -0.80
C SER A 40 -13.59 -10.22 0.48
N ASP A 41 -12.65 -9.73 1.28
CA ASP A 41 -12.91 -8.93 2.47
C ASP A 41 -13.03 -7.43 2.08
N CYS A 42 -14.06 -6.75 2.58
CA CYS A 42 -14.36 -5.34 2.30
C CYS A 42 -13.45 -4.36 3.08
N GLY A 43 -12.16 -4.69 3.23
CA GLY A 43 -11.18 -3.89 3.96
C GLY A 43 -10.74 -2.62 3.23
N ILE A 44 -9.79 -1.89 3.81
CA ILE A 44 -9.15 -0.72 3.20
C ILE A 44 -7.76 -1.14 2.71
N CYS A 45 -7.37 -0.67 1.53
CA CYS A 45 -6.04 -0.86 0.95
C CYS A 45 -5.37 0.49 0.69
N ILE A 46 -4.05 0.45 0.50
CA ILE A 46 -3.27 1.63 0.13
C ILE A 46 -2.91 1.52 -1.35
N TYR A 47 -3.42 2.42 -2.17
CA TYR A 47 -2.96 2.60 -3.53
C TYR A 47 -1.64 3.39 -3.54
N PHE A 48 -0.69 2.93 -4.36
CA PHE A 48 0.58 3.60 -4.54
C PHE A 48 0.93 3.80 -6.02
N GLU A 49 1.60 4.91 -6.32
CA GLU A 49 2.39 5.11 -7.53
C GLU A 49 3.79 5.54 -7.11
N CYS A 50 4.83 4.84 -7.57
CA CYS A 50 6.22 5.14 -7.23
C CYS A 50 7.15 4.82 -8.40
N GLN A 51 8.38 5.36 -8.36
CA GLN A 51 9.41 4.96 -9.31
C GLN A 51 10.08 3.64 -8.89
N ASN A 52 10.29 3.48 -7.59
CA ASN A 52 10.95 2.33 -6.99
C ASN A 52 10.05 1.76 -5.89
N GLN A 53 9.61 0.50 -6.03
CA GLN A 53 8.78 -0.16 -5.02
C GLN A 53 9.60 -0.56 -3.78
N ASP A 54 10.91 -0.82 -3.93
CA ASP A 54 11.75 -1.30 -2.82
C ASP A 54 11.77 -0.34 -1.63
N ILE A 55 11.62 0.97 -1.87
CA ILE A 55 11.54 1.96 -0.79
C ILE A 55 10.25 1.82 0.03
N LEU A 56 9.15 1.38 -0.60
CA LEU A 56 7.88 1.14 0.07
C LEU A 56 7.99 -0.10 0.96
N THR A 57 8.53 -1.20 0.41
CA THR A 57 8.70 -2.46 1.16
C THR A 57 9.65 -2.26 2.33
N GLN A 58 10.79 -1.60 2.12
CA GLN A 58 11.74 -1.31 3.20
C GLN A 58 11.07 -0.52 4.34
N LYS A 59 10.26 0.49 4.01
CA LYS A 59 9.58 1.32 5.01
C LYS A 59 8.51 0.55 5.79
N LEU A 60 7.78 -0.35 5.14
CA LEU A 60 6.78 -1.19 5.78
C LEU A 60 7.44 -2.26 6.66
N ASP A 61 8.52 -2.88 6.18
CA ASP A 61 9.29 -3.89 6.89
C ASP A 61 9.97 -3.30 8.15
N GLU A 62 10.55 -2.09 8.05
CA GLU A 62 11.10 -1.32 9.19
C GLU A 62 10.09 -1.14 10.32
N LYS A 63 8.79 -1.13 9.99
CA LYS A 63 7.68 -0.92 10.91
C LYS A 63 6.96 -2.20 11.31
N ASN A 64 7.43 -3.37 10.83
CA ASN A 64 6.84 -4.68 11.07
C ASN A 64 5.33 -4.75 10.72
N LEU A 65 4.93 -4.03 9.66
CA LEU A 65 3.58 -4.12 9.12
C LEU A 65 3.42 -5.42 8.33
N GLU A 66 2.32 -6.14 8.56
CA GLU A 66 1.93 -7.26 7.70
C GLU A 66 1.20 -6.72 6.47
N TYR A 67 1.72 -7.02 5.28
CA TYR A 67 1.16 -6.51 4.03
C TYR A 67 1.32 -7.48 2.85
N GLU A 68 0.52 -7.28 1.81
CA GLU A 68 0.67 -7.94 0.52
C GLU A 68 0.66 -6.90 -0.61
N ILE A 69 1.65 -6.94 -1.51
CA ILE A 69 1.71 -6.03 -2.66
C ILE A 69 1.11 -6.69 -3.90
N LYS A 70 0.14 -6.01 -4.51
CA LYS A 70 -0.44 -6.34 -5.81
C LYS A 70 -0.09 -5.25 -6.81
N LEU A 71 0.83 -5.55 -7.72
CA LEU A 71 1.14 -4.68 -8.84
C LEU A 71 -0.04 -4.62 -9.82
N GLN A 72 -0.40 -3.42 -10.25
CA GLN A 72 -1.39 -3.22 -11.29
C GLN A 72 -0.68 -3.30 -12.65
N SER A 73 -0.65 -4.51 -13.23
CA SER A 73 -0.19 -4.71 -14.60
C SER A 73 -1.33 -4.36 -15.58
N PHE A 74 -1.03 -3.57 -16.61
CA PHE A 74 -1.90 -3.38 -17.78
C PHE A 74 -1.49 -4.32 -18.90
#